data_AF-A0A660UJI3-F1
#
_entry.id   AF-A0A660UJI3-F1
#
_cell.length_a   1.000
_cell.length_b   1.000
_cell.length_c   1.000
_cell.angle_alpha   90.00
_cell.angle_beta   90.00
_cell.angle_gamma   90.00
#
_symmetry.space_group_name_H-M   'P 1'
#
loop_
_entity.id
_entity.type
_entity.pdbx_description
1 polymer ?
#
loop_
_entity_poly.entity_id
_entity_poly.type
_entity_poly.pdbx_seq_one_letter_code
_entity_poly.pdbx_strand_id
1 'polypeptide(L)' 'LQFLIESLVLSLIGGGIGILLGVVGSRIVSHLAGWRTAISWDSISLAFFFSAAVGIFFGIYPARKAAKLNPIEALRYE' A
#
# COMPACT_ATOMS: atom_id res chain seq x y z
N LEU A 1 6.13 -16.98 -8.38
CA LEU A 1 5.81 -16.65 -6.97
C LEU A 1 6.69 -15.54 -6.38
N GLN A 2 7.98 -15.45 -6.72
CA GLN A 2 8.92 -14.44 -6.19
C GLN A 2 8.38 -13.00 -6.27
N PHE A 3 7.98 -12.53 -7.45
CA PHE A 3 7.42 -11.18 -7.63
C PHE A 3 6.11 -10.94 -6.87
N LEU A 4 5.30 -11.99 -6.67
CA LEU A 4 4.08 -11.90 -5.87
C LEU A 4 4.42 -11.70 -4.38
N ILE A 5 5.41 -12.44 -3.87
CA ILE A 5 5.89 -12.30 -2.49
C ILE A 5 6.55 -10.93 -2.27
N GLU A 6 7.38 -10.44 -3.20
CA GLU A 6 7.94 -9.08 -3.11
C GLU A 6 6.85 -8.01 -3.09
N SER A 7 5.85 -8.11 -3.96
CA SER A 7 4.74 -7.16 -3.97
C SER A 7 3.93 -7.18 -2.68
N LEU A 8 3.75 -8.36 -2.07
CA LEU A 8 3.07 -8.53 -0.79
C LEU A 8 3.87 -7.90 0.36
N VAL A 9 5.18 -8.16 0.41
CA VAL A 9 6.09 -7.60 1.43
C VAL A 9 6.15 -6.07 1.31
N LEU A 10 6.32 -5.54 0.10
CA LEU A 10 6.33 -4.09 -0.14
C LEU A 10 4.98 -3.44 0.22
N SER A 11 3.86 -4.09 -0.09
CA SER A 11 2.53 -3.60 0.29
C SER A 11 2.32 -3.58 1.82
N LEU A 12 2.80 -4.61 2.53
CA LEU A 12 2.70 -4.67 3.99
C LEU A 12 3.55 -3.60 4.67
N ILE A 13 4.79 -3.42 4.20
CA ILE A 13 5.70 -2.39 4.72
C ILE A 13 5.15 -0.99 4.43
N GLY A 14 4.71 -0.73 3.19
CA GLY A 14 4.11 0.55 2.79
C GLY A 14 2.83 0.87 3.56
N GLY A 15 1.94 -0.12 3.75
CA GLY A 15 0.74 0.03 4.55
C GLY A 15 1.02 0.33 6.03
N GLY A 16 1.98 -0.39 6.63
CA GLY A 16 2.42 -0.16 8.00
C GLY A 16 2.99 1.25 8.21
N ILE A 17 3.87 1.71 7.31
CA ILE A 17 4.43 3.07 7.33
C ILE A 17 3.33 4.11 7.16
N GLY A 18 2.38 3.90 6.25
CA GLY A 18 1.26 4.80 6.02
C GLY A 18 0.35 4.96 7.25
N ILE A 19 0.03 3.87 7.94
CA ILE A 19 -0.75 3.90 9.19
C ILE A 19 0.01 4.69 10.26
N LEU A 20 1.30 4.43 10.42
CA LEU A 20 2.13 5.08 11.44
C LEU A 20 2.23 6.59 11.19
N LEU A 21 2.47 7.01 9.94
CA LEU A 21 2.48 8.42 9.55
C LEU A 21 1.11 9.08 9.70
N GLY A 22 0.01 8.38 9.38
CA GLY A 22 -1.34 8.90 9.56
C GLY A 22 -1.68 9.19 11.02
N VAL A 23 -1.32 8.26 11.92
CA VAL A 23 -1.53 8.43 13.38
C VAL A 23 -0.68 9.59 13.92
N VAL A 24 0.60 9.63 13.58
CA VAL A 24 1.52 10.68 14.05
C VAL A 24 1.11 12.04 13.49
N GLY A 25 0.83 12.13 12.20
CA GLY A 25 0.35 13.34 11.54
C GLY A 25 -0.95 13.86 12.14
N SER A 26 -1.92 12.98 12.39
CA SER A 26 -3.18 13.34 13.05
C SER A 26 -2.95 13.89 14.47
N ARG A 27 -2.04 13.30 15.25
CA ARG A 27 -1.71 13.81 16.59
C ARG A 27 -1.02 15.17 16.55
N ILE A 28 -0.08 15.37 15.63
CA ILE A 28 0.61 16.64 15.43
C ILE A 28 -0.40 17.73 15.07
N VAL A 29 -1.26 17.47 14.08
CA VAL A 29 -2.31 18.42 13.66
C VAL A 29 -3.28 18.71 14.80
N SER A 30 -3.70 17.71 15.58
CA SER A 30 -4.55 17.92 16.75
C SER A 30 -3.90 18.81 17.81
N HIS A 31 -2.61 18.61 18.08
CA HIS A 31 -1.86 19.38 19.08
C HIS A 31 -1.60 20.82 18.62
N LEU A 32 -1.34 21.04 17.32
CA LEU A 32 -1.09 22.37 16.75
C LEU A 32 -2.37 23.18 16.53
N ALA A 33 -3.45 22.53 16.07
CA ALA A 33 -4.71 23.22 15.76
C ALA A 33 -5.65 23.34 16.98
N GLY A 34 -5.34 22.67 18.11
CA GLY A 34 -6.22 22.63 19.30
C GLY A 34 -7.56 21.94 19.05
N TRP A 35 -7.70 21.23 17.92
CA TRP A 35 -8.91 20.52 17.54
C TRP A 35 -8.95 19.17 18.24
N ARG A 36 -10.10 18.81 18.81
CA ARG A 36 -10.41 17.40 19.12
C ARG A 36 -10.44 16.65 17.80
N THR A 37 -9.32 16.06 17.37
CA THR A 37 -9.33 15.12 16.25
C THR A 37 -10.21 13.94 16.64
N ALA A 38 -11.45 13.98 16.17
CA ALA A 38 -12.36 12.86 16.22
C ALA A 38 -11.89 11.85 15.17
N ILE A 39 -10.96 10.98 15.58
CA ILE A 39 -10.58 9.82 14.78
C ILE A 39 -11.81 8.90 14.78
N SER A 40 -12.64 9.02 13.75
CA SER A 40 -13.83 8.18 13.58
C SER A 40 -13.42 6.79 13.13
N TRP A 41 -14.14 5.76 13.62
CA TRP A 41 -13.95 4.39 13.16
C TRP A 41 -14.12 4.28 11.63
N ASP A 42 -15.06 5.03 11.05
CA ASP A 42 -15.27 5.09 9.61
C ASP A 42 -14.04 5.59 8.84
N SER A 43 -13.35 6.62 9.35
CA SER A 43 -12.12 7.13 8.74
C SER A 43 -10.97 6.14 8.81
N ILE A 44 -10.84 5.40 9.92
CA ILE A 44 -9.85 4.32 10.04
C ILE A 44 -10.15 3.20 9.04
N SER A 45 -11.40 2.75 8.96
CA SER A 45 -11.82 1.71 8.02
C SER A 45 -11.58 2.14 6.58
N LEU A 46 -11.95 3.37 6.21
CA LEU A 46 -11.73 3.91 4.87
C LEU A 46 -10.23 3.96 4.52
N ALA A 47 -9.39 4.47 5.44
CA ALA A 47 -7.95 4.53 5.25
C ALA A 47 -7.33 3.13 5.08
N PHE A 48 -7.77 2.16 5.89
CA PHE A 48 -7.33 0.77 5.80
C PHE A 48 -7.72 0.13 4.46
N PHE A 49 -8.99 0.23 4.06
CA PHE A 49 -9.46 -0.32 2.78
C PHE A 49 -8.82 0.35 1.59
N PHE A 50 -8.60 1.67 1.64
CA PHE A 50 -7.90 2.40 0.59
C PHE A 50 -6.44 1.92 0.47
N SER A 51 -5.71 1.80 1.58
CA SER A 51 -4.35 1.28 1.59
C SER A 51 -4.28 -0.16 1.04
N ALA A 52 -5.20 -1.03 1.47
CA ALA A 52 -5.30 -2.40 0.98
C ALA A 52 -5.62 -2.45 -0.52
N ALA A 53 -6.56 -1.64 -1.01
CA ALA A 53 -6.93 -1.57 -2.42
C ALA A 53 -5.76 -1.11 -3.29
N VAL A 54 -5.04 -0.06 -2.87
CA VAL A 54 -3.84 0.42 -3.55
C VAL A 54 -2.76 -0.67 -3.59
N GLY A 55 -2.48 -1.31 -2.46
CA GLY A 55 -1.50 -2.40 -2.38
C GLY A 55 -1.82 -3.60 -3.27
N ILE A 56 -3.08 -4.04 -3.26
CA ILE A 56 -3.57 -5.13 -4.12
C ILE A 56 -3.51 -4.74 -5.59
N PHE A 57 -3.95 -3.53 -5.95
CA PHE A 57 -3.98 -3.06 -7.33
C PHE A 57 -2.56 -3.00 -7.92
N PHE A 58 -1.63 -2.36 -7.21
CA PHE A 58 -0.23 -2.25 -7.63
C PHE A 58 0.56 -3.56 -7.48
N GLY A 59 0.09 -4.57 -6.74
CA GLY A 59 0.69 -5.90 -6.72
C GLY A 59 0.20 -6.81 -7.85
N ILE A 60 -1.11 -6.82 -8.10
CA ILE A 60 -1.73 -7.68 -9.11
C ILE A 60 -1.41 -7.20 -10.53
N TYR A 61 -1.45 -5.89 -10.79
CA TYR A 61 -1.23 -5.33 -12.12
C TYR A 61 0.16 -5.71 -12.72
N PRO A 62 1.30 -5.47 -12.04
CA PRO A 62 2.60 -5.87 -12.57
C PRO A 62 2.79 -7.39 -12.56
N ALA A 63 2.26 -8.12 -11.58
CA ALA A 63 2.33 -9.59 -11.56
C ALA A 63 1.62 -10.22 -12.76
N ARG A 64 0.45 -9.68 -13.16
CA ARG A 64 -0.27 -10.12 -14.38
C ARG A 64 0.48 -9.74 -15.65
N LYS A 65 1.18 -8.60 -15.66
CA LYS A 65 2.02 -8.20 -16.80
C LYS A 65 3.21 -9.14 -16.96
N ALA A 66 3.90 -9.48 -15.86
CA ALA A 66 5.02 -10.43 -15.84
C ALA A 66 4.60 -11.85 -16.25
N ALA A 67 3.45 -12.33 -15.77
CA ALA A 67 2.94 -13.68 -16.11
C ALA A 67 2.50 -13.84 -17.58
N LYS A 68 2.30 -12.73 -18.30
CA LYS A 68 1.95 -12.73 -19.74
C LYS A 68 3.14 -12.54 -20.66
N LEU A 69 4.34 -12.29 -20.14
CA LEU A 69 5.55 -12.23 -20.97
C LEU A 69 5.90 -13.65 -21.45
N ASN A 70 6.07 -13.77 -22.77
CA ASN A 70 6.49 -15.03 -23.38
C ASN A 70 7.91 -15.39 -22.90
N PRO A 71 8.15 -16.60 -22.36
CA PRO A 71 9.45 -17.00 -21.83
C PRO A 71 10.57 -16.99 -22.88
N ILE A 72 10.22 -17.05 -24.17
CA ILE A 72 11.16 -16.93 -25.30
C ILE A 72 11.66 -15.48 -25.48
N GLU A 73 10.87 -14.47 -25.08
CA GLU A 73 11.21 -13.05 -25.19
C GLU A 73 12.06 -12.58 -23.99
N ALA A 74 11.85 -13.16 -22.81
CA ALA A 74 12.60 -12.86 -21.59
C ALA A 74 14.06 -13.33 -21.62
N LEU A 75 14.40 -14.33 -22.45
CA LEU A 75 15.78 -14.82 -22.65
C LEU A 75 16.51 -14.17 -23.85
N ARG A 76 15.80 -13.40 -24.68
CA ARG A 76 16.38 -12.76 -25.88
C ARG A 76 16.80 -11.31 -25.65
N TYR A 77 16.49 -10.77 -24.47
CA TYR A 77 17.04 -9.53 -23.93
C TYR A 77 18.11 -9.88 -22.90
N GLU A 78 19.18 -10.52 -23.37
CA GLU A 78 20.51 -10.16 -22.85
C GLU A 78 20.94 -8.88 -23.58
#